data_AF-A0A5D4J4N5-F1
#
_entry.id   AF-A0A5D4J4N5-F1
#
_cell.length_a   1.000
_cell.length_b   1.000
_cell.length_c   1.000
_cell.angle_alpha   90.00
_cell.angle_beta   90.00
_cell.angle_gamma   90.00
#
_symmetry.space_group_name_H-M   'P 1'
#
loop_
_entity.id
_entity.type
_entity.pdbx_description
1 polymer ?
#
loop_
_entity_poly.entity_id
_entity_poly.type
_entity_poly.pdbx_seq_one_letter_code
_entity_poly.pdbx_strand_id
1 'polypeptide(L)'
;MDTTGPQAVCAALGIAPSAFPYDHRPPAFALWTGAVEAVARIARVVPVVTLSNVSHWDEGETDVAALLTPHLRAHHPSWRIGFAKPDPRAVETVARLHDRDPAEVLHVGDSVDYDVCGAVAAGAQALWITPRPPSAEERRLLAEHPGRVTVVPDLARAVRHIEQTLPSSTPPTRSTTP
;
A
#
# COMPACT_ATOMS: atom_id res chain seq x y z
N MET A 1 34.15 10.49 -15.17
CA MET A 1 32.76 10.08 -15.45
C MET A 1 32.45 10.53 -16.86
N ASP A 2 32.01 9.61 -17.71
CA ASP A 2 31.60 9.88 -19.08
C ASP A 2 30.34 10.76 -19.06
N THR A 3 30.50 12.07 -19.24
CA THR A 3 29.38 13.03 -19.23
C THR A 3 28.57 13.01 -20.53
N THR A 4 29.02 12.27 -21.54
CA THR A 4 28.43 12.23 -22.88
C THR A 4 27.16 11.38 -22.94
N GLY A 5 27.07 10.31 -22.13
CA GLY A 5 25.90 9.42 -22.08
C GLY A 5 24.58 10.12 -21.69
N PRO A 6 24.49 10.76 -20.51
CA PRO A 6 23.28 11.47 -20.08
C PRO A 6 22.85 12.60 -21.04
N GLN A 7 23.81 13.34 -21.59
CA GLN A 7 23.54 14.43 -22.53
C GLN A 7 22.92 13.94 -23.84
N ALA A 8 23.44 12.84 -24.40
CA ALA A 8 22.89 12.23 -25.61
C ALA A 8 21.46 11.71 -25.39
N VAL A 9 21.19 11.08 -24.23
CA VAL A 9 19.85 10.60 -23.89
C VAL A 9 18.87 11.76 -23.68
N CYS A 10 19.27 12.83 -22.99
CA CYS A 10 18.44 14.03 -22.82
C CYS A 10 18.03 14.65 -24.16
N ALA A 11 19.00 14.78 -25.07
CA ALA A 11 18.76 15.30 -26.42
C ALA A 11 17.78 14.41 -27.20
N ALA A 12 17.93 13.09 -27.12
CA ALA A 12 17.03 12.14 -27.77
C ALA A 12 15.60 12.17 -27.21
N LEU A 13 15.45 12.40 -25.90
CA LEU A 13 14.15 12.47 -25.21
C LEU A 13 13.52 13.88 -25.25
N GLY A 14 14.23 14.89 -25.74
CA GLY A 14 13.74 16.28 -25.75
C GLY A 14 13.58 16.89 -24.35
N ILE A 15 14.35 16.42 -23.37
CA ILE A 15 14.32 16.92 -21.98
C ILE A 15 15.57 17.74 -21.66
N ALA A 16 15.45 18.69 -20.74
CA ALA A 16 16.61 19.40 -20.22
C ALA A 16 17.54 18.45 -19.44
N PRO A 17 18.87 18.61 -19.46
CA PRO A 17 19.79 17.80 -18.64
C PRO A 17 19.48 17.83 -17.14
N SER A 18 18.89 18.93 -16.64
CA SER A 18 18.41 19.05 -15.26
C SER A 18 17.21 18.16 -14.93
N ALA A 19 16.52 17.65 -15.95
CA ALA A 19 15.44 16.68 -15.83
C ALA A 19 15.94 15.24 -16.02
N PHE A 20 17.23 15.04 -16.30
CA PHE A 20 17.81 13.71 -16.32
C PHE A 20 17.77 13.12 -14.89
N PRO A 21 17.35 11.86 -14.72
CA PRO A 21 17.33 11.25 -13.40
C PRO A 21 18.72 11.27 -12.78
N TYR A 22 18.83 11.82 -11.57
CA TYR A 22 20.03 11.70 -10.76
C TYR A 22 19.90 10.45 -9.89
N ASP A 23 21.04 9.79 -9.65
CA ASP A 23 21.15 8.76 -8.61
C ASP A 23 20.83 9.44 -7.28
N HIS A 24 19.60 9.27 -6.81
CA HIS A 24 19.23 9.64 -5.46
C HIS A 24 19.61 8.47 -4.58
N ARG A 25 20.38 8.74 -3.52
CA ARG A 25 20.53 7.76 -2.47
C ARG A 25 19.18 7.68 -1.76
N PRO A 26 18.49 6.53 -1.74
CA PRO A 26 17.23 6.43 -1.01
C PRO A 26 17.47 6.82 0.44
N PRO A 27 16.52 7.53 1.07
CA PRO A 27 16.63 7.86 2.49
C PRO A 27 16.74 6.57 3.31
N ALA A 28 17.33 6.67 4.50
CA ALA A 28 17.41 5.53 5.42
C ALA A 28 15.99 5.01 5.69
N PHE A 29 15.79 3.71 5.45
CA PHE A 29 14.53 3.05 5.70
C PHE A 29 14.40 2.68 7.18
N ALA A 30 13.25 2.97 7.78
CA ALA A 30 12.88 2.47 9.09
C ALA A 30 11.39 2.16 9.13
N LEU A 31 11.04 1.03 9.74
CA LEU A 31 9.65 0.73 10.06
C LEU A 31 9.15 1.68 11.16
N TRP A 32 7.86 2.02 11.10
CA TRP A 32 7.21 2.71 12.19
C TRP A 32 7.27 1.85 13.47
N THR A 33 7.35 2.50 14.62
CA THR A 33 7.29 1.80 15.91
C THR A 33 6.01 0.95 16.00
N GLY A 34 6.18 -0.35 16.26
CA GLY A 34 5.07 -1.30 16.35
C GLY A 34 4.57 -1.86 15.01
N ALA A 35 5.16 -1.52 13.86
CA ALA A 35 4.70 -2.01 12.55
C ALA A 35 4.74 -3.54 12.44
N VAL A 36 5.83 -4.17 12.90
CA VAL A 36 5.96 -5.65 12.88
C VAL A 36 4.85 -6.30 13.70
N GLU A 37 4.60 -5.81 14.92
CA GLU A 37 3.53 -6.32 15.78
C GLU A 37 2.13 -6.09 15.16
N ALA A 38 1.90 -4.93 14.57
CA ALA A 38 0.65 -4.61 13.90
C ALA A 38 0.36 -5.58 12.75
N VAL A 39 1.34 -5.78 11.85
CA VAL A 39 1.22 -6.74 10.74
C VAL A 39 1.03 -8.16 11.28
N ALA A 40 1.76 -8.56 12.32
CA ALA A 40 1.62 -9.87 12.95
C ALA A 40 0.21 -10.13 13.49
N ARG A 41 -0.42 -9.12 14.10
CA ARG A 41 -1.78 -9.22 14.62
C ARG A 41 -2.82 -9.29 13.50
N ILE A 42 -2.70 -8.42 12.50
CA ILE A 42 -3.61 -8.40 11.34
C ILE A 42 -3.53 -9.73 10.58
N ALA A 43 -2.32 -10.26 10.40
CA ALA A 43 -2.09 -11.53 9.70
C ALA A 43 -2.76 -12.75 10.36
N ARG A 44 -3.18 -12.66 11.63
CA ARG A 44 -3.95 -13.73 12.29
C ARG A 44 -5.41 -13.78 11.87
N VAL A 45 -5.94 -12.70 11.31
CA VAL A 45 -7.38 -12.56 10.99
C VAL A 45 -7.63 -12.37 9.49
N VAL A 46 -6.66 -11.84 8.74
CA VAL A 46 -6.75 -11.65 7.29
C VAL A 46 -5.37 -11.76 6.63
N PRO A 47 -5.25 -12.27 5.39
CA PRO A 47 -3.98 -12.26 4.66
C PRO A 47 -3.45 -10.83 4.47
N VAL A 48 -2.17 -10.62 4.76
CA VAL A 48 -1.51 -9.31 4.56
C VAL A 48 -0.51 -9.41 3.42
N VAL A 49 -0.58 -8.42 2.52
CA VAL A 49 0.36 -8.22 1.42
C VAL A 49 0.80 -6.77 1.44
N THR A 50 1.92 -6.46 0.80
CA THR A 50 2.39 -5.08 0.69
C THR A 50 2.33 -4.61 -0.76
N LEU A 51 1.93 -3.35 -0.96
CA LEU A 51 1.98 -2.64 -2.24
C LEU A 51 2.72 -1.32 -2.02
N SER A 52 3.94 -1.22 -2.55
CA SER A 52 4.84 -0.08 -2.29
C SER A 52 5.29 0.60 -3.57
N ASN A 53 5.28 1.94 -3.58
CA ASN A 53 5.86 2.74 -4.66
C ASN A 53 7.38 2.82 -4.46
N VAL A 54 8.11 1.89 -5.04
CA VAL A 54 9.57 1.81 -4.97
C VAL A 54 10.14 1.47 -6.34
N SER A 55 11.34 1.98 -6.64
CA SER A 55 12.09 1.57 -7.81
C SER A 55 12.84 0.26 -7.55
N HIS A 56 13.35 -0.37 -8.62
CA HIS A 56 14.21 -1.55 -8.50
C HIS A 56 15.49 -1.24 -7.70
N TRP A 57 15.98 0.00 -7.77
CA TRP A 57 17.19 0.44 -7.08
C TRP A 57 16.96 0.69 -5.59
N ASP A 58 15.76 1.09 -5.19
CA ASP A 58 15.44 1.33 -3.77
C ASP A 58 15.30 0.02 -2.97
N GLU A 59 14.79 -1.05 -3.60
CA GLU A 59 14.54 -2.33 -2.93
C GLU A 59 15.85 -3.04 -2.53
N GLY A 60 16.95 -2.78 -3.23
CA GLY A 60 18.26 -3.39 -2.93
C GLY A 60 18.87 -2.98 -1.59
N GLU A 61 18.45 -1.84 -1.03
CA GLU A 61 18.98 -1.31 0.24
C GLU A 61 18.21 -1.80 1.47
N THR A 62 16.95 -2.24 1.32
CA THR A 62 16.17 -2.81 2.43
C THR A 62 15.12 -3.82 1.99
N ASP A 63 15.28 -5.04 2.48
CA ASP A 63 14.30 -6.12 2.28
C ASP A 63 13.13 -6.00 3.26
N VAL A 64 12.13 -5.20 2.88
CA VAL A 64 10.88 -5.03 3.64
C VAL A 64 10.16 -6.36 3.86
N ALA A 65 10.23 -7.28 2.89
CA ALA A 65 9.61 -8.59 3.00
C ALA A 65 10.25 -9.42 4.12
N ALA A 66 11.58 -9.40 4.21
CA ALA A 66 12.31 -10.05 5.30
C ALA A 66 11.96 -9.45 6.67
N LEU A 67 11.85 -8.12 6.78
CA LEU A 67 11.52 -7.45 8.03
C LEU A 67 10.11 -7.77 8.57
N LEU A 68 9.20 -8.18 7.70
CA LEU A 68 7.81 -8.49 8.04
C LEU A 68 7.47 -9.99 7.95
N THR A 69 8.46 -10.84 7.67
CA THR A 69 8.32 -12.30 7.69
C THR A 69 8.07 -12.81 9.12
N PRO A 70 7.20 -13.82 9.33
CA PRO A 70 6.43 -14.60 8.35
C PRO A 70 5.02 -14.04 8.10
N HIS A 71 4.76 -12.79 8.50
CA HIS A 71 3.40 -12.25 8.56
C HIS A 71 2.87 -11.74 7.21
N LEU A 72 3.73 -11.63 6.19
CA LEU A 72 3.31 -11.29 4.83
C LEU A 72 3.11 -12.54 3.97
N ARG A 73 2.04 -12.52 3.18
CA ARG A 73 1.80 -13.49 2.11
C ARG A 73 2.58 -13.17 0.84
N ALA A 74 2.78 -11.87 0.54
CA ALA A 74 3.53 -11.41 -0.62
C ALA A 74 4.01 -9.96 -0.48
N HIS A 75 5.05 -9.61 -1.22
CA HIS A 75 5.56 -8.25 -1.39
C HIS A 75 5.45 -7.82 -2.85
N HIS A 76 4.74 -6.72 -3.11
CA HIS A 76 4.48 -6.18 -4.45
C HIS A 76 5.04 -4.76 -4.60
N PRO A 77 6.32 -4.61 -4.94
CA PRO A 77 6.88 -3.31 -5.31
C PRO A 77 6.36 -2.89 -6.69
N SER A 78 6.08 -1.60 -6.87
CA SER A 78 5.48 -1.03 -8.09
C SER A 78 6.27 -1.39 -9.35
N TRP A 79 7.60 -1.42 -9.26
CA TRP A 79 8.46 -1.76 -10.40
C TRP A 79 8.27 -3.21 -10.88
N ARG A 80 7.89 -4.16 -10.01
CA ARG A 80 7.61 -5.56 -10.40
C ARG A 80 6.24 -5.74 -11.01
N ILE A 81 5.24 -5.00 -10.53
CA ILE A 81 3.85 -5.12 -11.01
C ILE A 81 3.52 -4.19 -12.19
N GLY A 82 4.40 -3.23 -12.50
CA GLY A 82 4.29 -2.32 -13.65
C GLY A 82 3.37 -1.10 -13.43
N PHE A 83 2.77 -0.97 -12.24
CA PHE A 83 1.91 0.15 -11.87
C PHE A 83 2.30 0.67 -10.49
N ALA A 84 2.26 2.00 -10.32
CA ALA A 84 2.45 2.66 -9.04
C ALA A 84 1.14 3.30 -8.59
N LYS A 85 0.89 3.31 -7.29
CA LYS A 85 -0.19 4.12 -6.71
C LYS A 85 0.05 5.60 -7.11
N PRO A 86 -0.98 6.39 -7.46
CA PRO A 86 -2.40 6.11 -7.29
C PRO A 86 -3.10 5.52 -8.51
N ASP A 87 -2.36 4.97 -9.48
CA ASP A 87 -2.99 4.27 -10.59
C ASP A 87 -3.84 3.10 -10.05
N PRO A 88 -5.17 3.05 -10.30
CA PRO A 88 -6.03 2.00 -9.77
C PRO A 88 -5.57 0.60 -10.18
N ARG A 89 -4.89 0.49 -11.34
CA ARG A 89 -4.33 -0.78 -11.83
C ARG A 89 -3.31 -1.40 -10.89
N ALA A 90 -2.67 -0.62 -10.02
CA ALA A 90 -1.77 -1.13 -8.99
C ALA A 90 -2.53 -2.00 -7.97
N VAL A 91 -3.64 -1.49 -7.43
CA VAL A 91 -4.48 -2.21 -6.45
C VAL A 91 -5.23 -3.36 -7.14
N GLU A 92 -5.80 -3.13 -8.32
CA GLU A 92 -6.47 -4.17 -9.12
C GLU A 92 -5.54 -5.35 -9.45
N THR A 93 -4.28 -5.06 -9.77
CA THR A 93 -3.29 -6.10 -10.07
C THR A 93 -2.93 -6.90 -8.82
N VAL A 94 -2.74 -6.24 -7.68
CA VAL A 94 -2.50 -6.95 -6.42
C VAL A 94 -3.70 -7.80 -6.02
N ALA A 95 -4.93 -7.28 -6.14
CA ALA A 95 -6.15 -8.05 -5.85
C ALA A 95 -6.24 -9.30 -6.72
N ARG A 96 -6.04 -9.15 -8.04
CA ARG A 96 -6.05 -10.26 -9.00
C ARG A 96 -4.97 -11.31 -8.74
N LEU A 97 -3.77 -10.92 -8.32
CA LEU A 97 -2.68 -11.85 -7.96
C LEU A 97 -3.02 -12.72 -6.74
N HIS A 98 -4.04 -12.35 -5.96
CA HIS A 98 -4.52 -13.08 -4.80
C HIS A 98 -5.96 -13.60 -4.96
N ASP A 99 -6.45 -13.65 -6.19
CA ASP A 99 -7.79 -14.14 -6.56
C ASP A 99 -8.92 -13.41 -5.79
N ARG A 100 -8.80 -12.09 -5.63
CA ARG A 100 -9.78 -11.23 -4.97
C ARG A 100 -10.37 -10.19 -5.93
N ASP A 101 -11.62 -9.81 -5.68
CA ASP A 101 -12.20 -8.60 -6.25
C ASP A 101 -11.63 -7.37 -5.50
N PRO A 102 -11.31 -6.25 -6.18
CA PRO A 102 -10.87 -5.03 -5.51
C PRO A 102 -11.81 -4.58 -4.37
N ALA A 103 -13.12 -4.80 -4.48
CA ALA A 103 -14.08 -4.46 -3.43
C ALA A 103 -13.92 -5.28 -2.14
N GLU A 104 -13.20 -6.42 -2.18
CA GLU A 104 -12.84 -7.23 -1.01
C GLU A 104 -11.51 -6.78 -0.38
N VAL A 105 -10.82 -5.79 -0.97
CA VAL A 105 -9.52 -5.30 -0.51
C VAL A 105 -9.70 -4.09 0.41
N LEU A 106 -9.05 -4.14 1.57
CA LEU A 106 -8.77 -2.98 2.42
C LEU A 106 -7.32 -2.56 2.23
N HIS A 107 -7.11 -1.42 1.56
CA HIS A 107 -5.78 -0.83 1.42
C HIS A 107 -5.47 0.05 2.64
N VAL A 108 -4.34 -0.19 3.29
CA VAL A 108 -3.92 0.53 4.50
C VAL A 108 -2.69 1.38 4.18
N GLY A 109 -2.75 2.69 4.45
CA GLY A 109 -1.65 3.61 4.17
C GLY A 109 -1.81 4.99 4.78
N ASP A 110 -0.82 5.84 4.61
CA ASP A 110 -0.73 7.17 5.23
C ASP A 110 -0.91 8.32 4.23
N SER A 111 -0.79 8.05 2.94
CA SER A 111 -0.95 9.06 1.88
C SER A 111 -2.38 9.08 1.33
N VAL A 112 -3.05 10.23 1.41
CA VAL A 112 -4.33 10.41 0.72
C VAL A 112 -4.16 10.23 -0.79
N ASP A 113 -3.20 10.94 -1.37
CA ASP A 113 -2.99 10.96 -2.81
C ASP A 113 -2.66 9.57 -3.35
N TYR A 114 -1.74 8.84 -2.70
CA TYR A 114 -1.31 7.52 -3.17
C TYR A 114 -2.22 6.39 -2.68
N ASP A 115 -2.43 6.27 -1.37
CA ASP A 115 -3.08 5.10 -0.77
C ASP A 115 -4.61 5.17 -0.83
N VAL A 116 -5.18 6.32 -0.46
CA VAL A 116 -6.65 6.47 -0.39
C VAL A 116 -7.24 6.59 -1.78
N CYS A 117 -6.79 7.58 -2.56
CA CYS A 117 -7.33 7.81 -3.90
C CYS A 117 -7.10 6.62 -4.82
N GLY A 118 -5.92 5.99 -4.78
CA GLY A 118 -5.61 4.81 -5.57
C GLY A 118 -6.50 3.60 -5.24
N ALA A 119 -6.74 3.34 -3.95
CA ALA A 119 -7.62 2.26 -3.52
C ALA A 119 -9.08 2.51 -3.91
N VAL A 120 -9.59 3.71 -3.63
CA VAL A 120 -10.98 4.06 -3.93
C VAL A 120 -11.26 4.04 -5.43
N ALA A 121 -10.33 4.55 -6.25
CA ALA A 121 -10.44 4.51 -7.70
C ALA A 121 -10.47 3.08 -8.26
N ALA A 122 -9.75 2.14 -7.62
CA ALA A 122 -9.79 0.72 -7.95
C ALA A 122 -11.07 0.01 -7.46
N GLY A 123 -11.95 0.71 -6.75
CA GLY A 123 -13.16 0.12 -6.16
C GLY A 123 -12.95 -0.52 -4.78
N ALA A 124 -11.74 -0.45 -4.22
CA ALA A 124 -11.38 -0.98 -2.90
C ALA A 124 -11.82 -0.07 -1.74
N GLN A 125 -11.69 -0.59 -0.53
CA GLN A 125 -11.80 0.18 0.71
C GLN A 125 -10.43 0.73 1.09
N ALA A 126 -10.39 1.86 1.79
CA ALA A 126 -9.16 2.46 2.30
C ALA A 126 -9.22 2.70 3.81
N LEU A 127 -8.12 2.40 4.49
CA LEU A 127 -7.89 2.78 5.88
C LEU A 127 -6.72 3.76 5.93
N TRP A 128 -7.03 5.02 6.15
CA TRP A 128 -6.07 6.11 6.17
C TRP A 128 -5.54 6.35 7.59
N ILE A 129 -4.23 6.18 7.77
CA ILE A 129 -3.53 6.43 9.03
C ILE A 129 -2.96 7.84 9.03
N THR A 130 -3.48 8.72 9.89
CA THR A 130 -3.03 10.10 9.97
C THR A 130 -3.25 10.69 11.36
N PRO A 131 -2.21 11.21 12.05
CA PRO A 131 -2.39 11.83 13.36
C PRO A 131 -3.03 13.23 13.28
N ARG A 132 -3.11 13.80 12.07
CA ARG A 132 -3.63 15.14 11.84
C ARG A 132 -5.10 15.09 11.44
N PRO A 133 -5.89 16.15 11.75
CA PRO A 133 -7.21 16.29 11.19
C PRO A 133 -7.14 16.39 9.66
N PRO A 134 -8.12 15.83 8.92
CA PRO A 134 -8.21 16.02 7.48
C PRO A 134 -8.34 17.50 7.11
N SER A 135 -7.83 17.89 5.95
CA SER A 135 -8.02 19.19 5.32
C SER A 135 -9.46 19.35 4.82
N ALA A 136 -9.82 20.53 4.31
CA ALA A 136 -11.14 20.73 3.71
C ALA A 136 -11.34 19.88 2.44
N GLU A 137 -10.28 19.69 1.65
CA GLU A 137 -10.28 18.87 0.44
C GLU A 137 -10.41 17.39 0.78
N GLU A 138 -9.62 16.91 1.74
CA GLU A 138 -9.69 15.52 2.20
C GLU A 138 -11.06 15.21 2.81
N ARG A 139 -11.68 16.15 3.54
CA ARG A 139 -13.07 15.98 4.01
C ARG A 139 -14.07 15.83 2.87
N ARG A 140 -13.88 16.51 1.74
CA ARG A 140 -14.76 16.37 0.57
C ARG A 140 -14.58 15.00 -0.08
N LEU A 141 -13.33 14.55 -0.25
CA LEU A 141 -13.02 13.20 -0.72
C LEU A 141 -13.71 12.13 0.15
N LEU A 142 -13.61 12.25 1.48
CA LEU A 142 -14.27 11.32 2.41
C LEU A 142 -15.80 11.34 2.24
N ALA A 143 -16.40 12.51 1.99
CA ALA A 143 -17.84 12.65 1.79
C ALA A 143 -18.32 12.10 0.44
N GLU A 144 -17.49 12.14 -0.59
CA GLU A 144 -17.76 11.54 -1.91
C GLU A 144 -17.72 10.00 -1.89
N HIS A 145 -17.02 9.43 -0.90
CA HIS A 145 -16.84 7.98 -0.75
C HIS A 145 -17.33 7.46 0.62
N PRO A 146 -18.62 7.66 0.96
CA PRO A 146 -19.15 7.32 2.28
C PRO A 146 -19.01 5.82 2.56
N GLY A 147 -18.44 5.50 3.72
CA GLY A 147 -18.25 4.12 4.17
C GLY A 147 -17.13 3.33 3.45
N ARG A 148 -16.44 3.93 2.47
CA ARG A 148 -15.28 3.30 1.80
C ARG A 148 -13.94 3.71 2.40
N VAL A 149 -13.88 4.87 3.06
CA VAL A 149 -12.64 5.36 3.68
C VAL A 149 -12.84 5.49 5.19
N THR A 150 -12.03 4.77 5.95
CA THR A 150 -11.93 4.91 7.41
C THR A 150 -10.67 5.68 7.75
N VAL A 151 -10.77 6.69 8.62
CA VAL A 151 -9.61 7.45 9.11
C VAL A 151 -9.29 7.05 10.55
N VAL A 152 -8.02 6.76 10.82
CA VAL A 152 -7.52 6.43 12.16
C VAL A 152 -6.24 7.21 12.47
N PRO A 153 -5.94 7.52 13.75
CA PRO A 153 -4.79 8.36 14.07
C PRO A 153 -3.44 7.64 14.04
N ASP A 154 -3.43 6.31 14.17
CA ASP A 154 -2.22 5.51 14.36
C ASP A 154 -2.42 4.02 14.01
N LEU A 155 -1.31 3.28 13.96
CA LEU A 155 -1.30 1.83 13.70
C LEU A 155 -2.10 1.03 14.73
N ALA A 156 -2.07 1.40 16.02
CA ALA A 156 -2.79 0.66 17.05
C ALA A 156 -4.32 0.76 16.89
N ARG A 157 -4.80 1.89 16.37
CA ARG A 157 -6.20 2.10 15.99
C ARG A 157 -6.54 1.38 14.69
N ALA A 158 -5.63 1.36 13.71
CA ALA A 158 -5.80 0.58 12.48
C ALA A 158 -6.02 -0.91 12.78
N VAL A 159 -5.14 -1.51 13.60
CA VAL A 159 -5.22 -2.92 14.00
C VAL A 159 -6.56 -3.22 14.67
N ARG A 160 -6.96 -2.42 15.67
CA ARG A 160 -8.25 -2.60 16.36
C ARG A 160 -9.44 -2.51 15.42
N HIS A 161 -9.42 -1.54 14.50
CA HIS A 161 -10.49 -1.39 13.53
C HIS A 161 -10.63 -2.65 12.65
N ILE A 162 -9.52 -3.19 12.15
CA ILE A 162 -9.52 -4.40 11.32
C ILE A 162 -10.04 -5.60 12.11
N GLU A 163 -9.55 -5.81 13.34
CA GLU A 163 -9.99 -6.91 14.22
C GLU A 163 -11.49 -6.85 14.54
N GLN A 164 -12.09 -5.65 14.58
CA GLN A 164 -13.51 -5.45 14.90
C GLN A 164 -14.44 -5.52 13.68
N THR A 165 -13.90 -5.27 12.47
CA THR A 165 -14.70 -5.17 11.24
C THR A 165 -14.80 -6.51 10.52
N LEU A 166 -13.87 -7.44 10.77
CA LEU A 166 -13.95 -8.79 10.25
C LEU A 166 -15.04 -9.58 11.00
N PRO A 167 -15.98 -10.22 10.30
CA PRO A 167 -16.99 -11.05 10.95
C PRO A 167 -16.31 -12.20 11.70
N SER A 168 -16.75 -12.45 12.93
CA SER A 168 -16.32 -13.62 13.71
C SER A 168 -16.63 -14.89 12.91
N SER A 169 -15.59 -15.53 12.37
CA SER A 169 -15.71 -16.82 11.71
C SER A 169 -16.18 -17.87 12.72
N THR A 170 -17.50 -18.03 12.87
CA THR A 170 -18.07 -19.19 13.55
C THR A 170 -18.04 -20.32 12.51
N PRO A 171 -17.30 -21.43 12.72
CA PRO A 171 -17.36 -22.55 11.80
C PRO A 171 -18.81 -23.09 11.78
N PRO A 172 -19.37 -23.45 10.62
CA PRO A 172 -20.65 -24.14 10.61
C PRO A 172 -20.50 -25.43 11.41
N THR A 173 -21.28 -25.54 12.49
CA THR A 173 -21.47 -26.80 13.21
C THR A 173 -21.97 -27.82 12.19
N ARG A 174 -21.09 -28.75 11.80
CA ARG A 174 -21.51 -29.94 11.08
C ARG A 174 -22.43 -30.72 12.00
N SER A 175 -23.74 -30.59 11.78
CA SER A 175 -24.73 -31.52 12.29
C SER A 175 -24.54 -32.84 11.55
N THR A 176 -23.70 -33.72 12.09
CA THR A 176 -23.82 -35.15 11.84
C THR A 176 -25.01 -35.64 12.66
N THR A 177 -26.15 -35.80 12.00
CA THR A 177 -27.29 -36.54 12.55
C THR A 177 -27.05 -38.03 12.28
N PRO A 178 -27.35 -38.93 13.23
CA PRO A 178 -26.90 -40.32 13.22
C PRO A 178 -27.62 -41.23 12.21
#